data_AF-A0A319CFU2-F1
#
_entry.id   AF-A0A319CFU2-F1
#
_cell.length_a   1.000
_cell.length_b   1.000
_cell.length_c   1.000
_cell.angle_alpha   90.00
_cell.angle_beta   90.00
_cell.angle_gamma   90.00
#
_symmetry.space_group_name_H-M   'P 1'
#
loop_
_entity.id
_entity.type
_entity.pdbx_description
1 polymer ?
#
loop_
_entity_poly.entity_id
_entity_poly.type
_entity_poly.pdbx_seq_one_letter_code
_entity_poly.pdbx_strand_id
1 'polypeptide(L)'
;MASRRENQGTDTSWTSSLQDAMQQNLRLEERLEQDELESPQARLKRLLSTRSAVSTSSSFAERQQAAVGCNAPFREIGTGSIGKVFEQGGTLWAFKVLLIDRTDKLWNNYLMHLRIQDSFDQLGYDASGLEIPRVAWYANKEADFWPENLHLFPDDPTFPRRPREILCMERIFPLPQPIRDALIDLFCNPNYITAARSSSANKDCLIRLMLGRKRYGSSLPGGSRFFSLRNYKLHVDQIQELDLDADAYATSMADALAILHWHARIDAMDVEFVLGSTPFDLNAVRRPVLLRDVTRLRPGTSTLERATNRVPNFKKRIVSLWMLDFDACRTISMDTEGVNRAVQAFVDNEPYCPRPFTNDRYSERLWQLFSQRYVETGRKVMTGSLLQPLPRQFINGVIAKLAPPPRVPPLLRSPGPAAPPATPSERGRIPAGSRQTTSTGARSSHRSRGRRSGRDSGRGSSSIGSGTRGPTADEEEGRRPRGGQHGGRHHRRD
;
A
#
# COMPACT_ATOMS: atom_id res chain seq x y z
N MET A 1 -50.23 -19.19 23.92
CA MET A 1 -48.84 -19.45 24.38
C MET A 1 -47.90 -19.24 23.21
N ALA A 2 -46.73 -18.65 23.45
CA ALA A 2 -45.63 -18.58 22.47
C ALA A 2 -44.92 -19.97 22.39
N SER A 3 -43.94 -20.27 21.53
CA SER A 3 -43.00 -19.40 20.81
C SER A 3 -42.28 -20.15 19.66
N ARG A 4 -41.34 -19.45 19.00
CA ARG A 4 -40.21 -19.92 18.17
C ARG A 4 -40.52 -20.52 16.80
N ARG A 5 -40.49 -19.62 15.81
CA ARG A 5 -39.78 -19.86 14.55
C ARG A 5 -38.27 -19.82 14.83
N GLU A 6 -37.51 -20.77 14.30
CA GLU A 6 -36.06 -20.61 14.10
C GLU A 6 -35.76 -20.45 12.61
N ASN A 7 -34.76 -19.61 12.33
CA ASN A 7 -34.48 -19.09 11.00
C ASN A 7 -33.13 -19.64 10.53
N GLN A 8 -33.14 -20.62 9.62
CA GLN A 8 -31.93 -21.18 9.01
C GLN A 8 -32.04 -21.16 7.48
N GLY A 9 -30.98 -20.68 6.81
CA GLY A 9 -30.76 -20.89 5.38
C GLY A 9 -30.57 -19.65 4.52
N THR A 10 -29.35 -19.08 4.48
CA THR A 10 -28.92 -18.13 3.43
C THR A 10 -27.48 -18.30 2.92
N ASP A 11 -26.55 -18.91 3.66
CA ASP A 11 -25.12 -18.94 3.29
C ASP A 11 -24.69 -20.05 2.30
N THR A 12 -25.59 -20.96 1.91
CA THR A 12 -25.24 -22.12 1.07
C THR A 12 -25.19 -21.82 -0.43
N SER A 13 -25.87 -20.78 -0.89
CA SER A 13 -25.93 -20.37 -2.31
C SER A 13 -24.66 -19.64 -2.79
N TRP A 14 -24.11 -18.78 -1.91
CA TRP A 14 -23.12 -17.77 -2.30
C TRP A 14 -21.76 -18.33 -2.74
N THR A 15 -21.25 -19.41 -2.14
CA THR A 15 -19.87 -19.85 -2.39
C THR A 15 -19.67 -20.58 -3.71
N SER A 16 -20.62 -21.44 -4.12
CA SER A 16 -20.61 -22.06 -5.46
C SER A 16 -20.82 -21.00 -6.52
N SER A 17 -21.87 -20.18 -6.36
CA SER A 17 -22.20 -19.08 -7.27
C SER A 17 -21.02 -18.12 -7.50
N LEU A 18 -20.24 -17.82 -6.45
CA LEU A 18 -19.03 -17.02 -6.57
C LEU A 18 -17.94 -17.69 -7.43
N GLN A 19 -17.63 -18.97 -7.19
CA GLN A 19 -16.62 -19.68 -7.98
C GLN A 19 -17.04 -19.81 -9.45
N ASP A 20 -18.33 -20.10 -9.69
CA ASP A 20 -18.92 -20.20 -11.02
C ASP A 20 -18.90 -18.82 -11.73
N ALA A 21 -19.27 -17.74 -11.05
CA ALA A 21 -19.19 -16.37 -11.56
C ALA A 21 -17.74 -15.95 -11.87
N MET A 22 -16.77 -16.34 -11.04
CA MET A 22 -15.34 -16.04 -11.29
C MET A 22 -14.79 -16.82 -12.49
N GLN A 23 -15.27 -18.06 -12.73
CA GLN A 23 -14.95 -18.80 -13.95
C GLN A 23 -15.64 -18.21 -15.20
N GLN A 24 -16.86 -17.69 -15.06
CA GLN A 24 -17.53 -16.94 -16.13
C GLN A 24 -16.77 -15.64 -16.46
N ASN A 25 -16.31 -14.91 -15.44
CA ASN A 25 -15.46 -13.73 -15.63
C ASN A 25 -14.16 -14.08 -16.39
N LEU A 26 -13.45 -15.16 -16.02
CA LEU A 26 -12.26 -15.61 -16.78
C LEU A 26 -12.55 -15.89 -18.25
N ARG A 27 -13.70 -16.51 -18.57
CA ARG A 27 -14.11 -16.74 -19.97
C ARG A 27 -14.53 -15.46 -20.68
N LEU A 28 -14.98 -14.45 -19.95
CA LEU A 28 -15.28 -13.13 -20.48
C LEU A 28 -13.98 -12.35 -20.75
N GLU A 29 -12.96 -12.45 -19.88
CA GLU A 29 -11.61 -11.94 -20.16
C GLU A 29 -11.05 -12.50 -21.48
N GLU A 30 -11.05 -13.84 -21.61
CA GLU A 30 -10.48 -14.53 -22.78
C GLU A 30 -11.19 -14.16 -24.10
N ARG A 31 -12.42 -13.63 -24.04
CA ARG A 31 -13.15 -13.05 -25.18
C ARG A 31 -12.86 -11.56 -25.38
N LEU A 32 -12.85 -10.77 -24.31
CA LEU A 32 -12.57 -9.33 -24.37
C LEU A 32 -11.09 -9.02 -24.69
N GLU A 33 -10.16 -9.94 -24.43
CA GLU A 33 -8.79 -9.86 -24.95
C GLU A 33 -8.72 -10.06 -26.48
N GLN A 34 -9.77 -10.63 -27.10
CA GLN A 34 -9.89 -10.77 -28.56
C GLN A 34 -10.63 -9.57 -29.19
N ASP A 35 -11.43 -8.84 -28.41
CA ASP A 35 -12.13 -7.61 -28.83
C ASP A 35 -11.30 -6.36 -28.48
N GLU A 36 -10.47 -5.86 -29.41
CA GLU A 36 -9.55 -4.72 -29.21
C GLU A 36 -10.19 -3.34 -28.87
N LEU A 37 -11.53 -3.27 -28.72
CA LEU A 37 -12.32 -2.04 -28.65
C LEU A 37 -12.60 -1.49 -27.24
N GLU A 38 -12.15 -2.16 -26.17
CA GLU A 38 -12.40 -1.70 -24.79
C GLU A 38 -11.49 -0.53 -24.37
N SER A 39 -12.10 0.57 -23.87
CA SER A 39 -11.35 1.72 -23.35
C SER A 39 -10.60 1.39 -22.03
N PRO A 40 -9.47 2.07 -21.74
CA PRO A 40 -8.73 1.84 -20.49
C PRO A 40 -9.58 2.07 -19.22
N GLN A 41 -10.55 2.99 -19.24
CA GLN A 41 -11.49 3.21 -18.14
C GLN A 41 -12.41 1.99 -17.93
N ALA A 42 -13.04 1.50 -19.00
CA ALA A 42 -13.93 0.34 -18.92
C ALA A 42 -13.16 -0.92 -18.46
N ARG A 43 -11.94 -1.09 -18.99
CA ARG A 43 -11.01 -2.14 -18.58
C ARG A 43 -10.69 -2.08 -17.10
N LEU A 44 -10.32 -0.91 -16.56
CA LEU A 44 -10.03 -0.76 -15.14
C LEU A 44 -11.27 -0.96 -14.26
N LYS A 45 -12.43 -0.44 -14.66
CA LYS A 45 -13.70 -0.66 -13.96
C LYS A 45 -13.99 -2.15 -13.78
N ARG A 46 -13.85 -2.91 -14.86
CA ARG A 46 -14.08 -4.36 -14.89
C ARG A 46 -13.01 -5.13 -14.12
N LEU A 47 -11.73 -4.85 -14.35
CA LEU A 47 -10.60 -5.61 -13.79
C LEU A 47 -10.28 -5.30 -12.32
N LEU A 48 -10.57 -4.08 -11.85
CA LEU A 48 -10.34 -3.70 -10.45
C LEU A 48 -11.50 -4.08 -9.52
N SER A 49 -12.69 -4.39 -10.07
CA SER A 49 -13.80 -4.91 -9.28
C SER A 49 -13.34 -6.10 -8.41
N THR A 50 -13.73 -6.12 -7.13
CA THR A 50 -13.24 -7.13 -6.19
C THR A 50 -13.64 -8.52 -6.66
N ARG A 51 -12.68 -9.46 -6.68
CA ARG A 51 -12.83 -10.84 -7.16
C ARG A 51 -12.96 -10.97 -8.68
N SER A 52 -12.66 -9.93 -9.47
CA SER A 52 -12.38 -10.10 -10.90
C SER A 52 -11.18 -11.02 -11.10
N ALA A 53 -11.34 -11.99 -11.99
CA ALA A 53 -10.37 -13.04 -12.25
C ALA A 53 -9.83 -12.90 -13.67
N VAL A 54 -8.51 -12.81 -13.79
CA VAL A 54 -7.76 -12.31 -14.95
C VAL A 54 -6.83 -13.41 -15.46
N SER A 55 -7.02 -13.82 -16.71
CA SER A 55 -6.06 -14.66 -17.44
C SER A 55 -4.86 -13.80 -17.87
N THR A 56 -3.65 -14.34 -17.92
CA THR A 56 -2.47 -13.53 -18.28
C THR A 56 -1.28 -14.36 -18.77
N SER A 57 -0.86 -14.06 -19.99
CA SER A 57 0.36 -14.56 -20.65
C SER A 57 1.61 -13.70 -20.37
N SER A 58 1.52 -12.70 -19.48
CA SER A 58 2.61 -11.75 -19.27
C SER A 58 3.93 -12.41 -18.82
N SER A 59 5.07 -11.83 -19.24
CA SER A 59 6.44 -12.25 -18.84
C SER A 59 6.63 -12.44 -17.32
N PHE A 60 5.85 -11.75 -16.49
CA PHE A 60 5.80 -11.98 -15.05
C PHE A 60 5.28 -13.39 -14.71
N ALA A 61 4.14 -13.78 -15.28
CA ALA A 61 3.51 -15.07 -15.03
C ALA A 61 4.35 -16.23 -15.58
N GLU A 62 4.96 -16.06 -16.75
CA GLU A 62 5.88 -17.04 -17.34
C GLU A 62 7.11 -17.27 -16.46
N ARG A 63 7.77 -16.18 -16.03
CA ARG A 63 8.93 -16.25 -15.13
C ARG A 63 8.57 -16.91 -13.79
N GLN A 64 7.40 -16.59 -13.22
CA GLN A 64 6.95 -17.27 -11.99
C GLN A 64 6.69 -18.77 -12.23
N GLN A 65 6.00 -19.12 -13.32
CA GLN A 65 5.66 -20.52 -13.61
C GLN A 65 6.91 -21.37 -13.89
N ALA A 66 7.90 -20.82 -14.62
CA ALA A 66 9.16 -21.49 -14.93
C ALA A 66 10.08 -21.66 -13.71
N ALA A 67 9.87 -20.88 -12.65
CA ALA A 67 10.64 -20.96 -11.41
C ALA A 67 10.02 -21.90 -10.35
N VAL A 68 8.86 -22.52 -10.62
CA VAL A 68 8.24 -23.48 -9.70
C VAL A 68 9.16 -24.68 -9.47
N GLY A 69 9.45 -25.00 -8.21
CA GLY A 69 10.34 -26.10 -7.84
C GLY A 69 11.83 -25.79 -7.97
N CYS A 70 12.19 -24.57 -8.40
CA CYS A 70 13.58 -24.13 -8.51
C CYS A 70 13.98 -23.27 -7.30
N ASN A 71 15.23 -23.41 -6.83
CA ASN A 71 15.83 -22.47 -5.87
C ASN A 71 16.18 -21.15 -6.57
N ALA A 72 15.15 -20.38 -6.91
CA ALA A 72 15.30 -19.07 -7.53
C ALA A 72 15.98 -18.07 -6.57
N PRO A 73 16.80 -17.13 -7.08
CA PRO A 73 17.34 -16.05 -6.29
C PRO A 73 16.23 -15.13 -5.76
N PHE A 74 16.47 -14.51 -4.61
CA PHE A 74 15.56 -13.53 -4.04
C PHE A 74 15.66 -12.21 -4.80
N ARG A 75 14.52 -11.58 -5.10
CA ARG A 75 14.47 -10.26 -5.73
C ARG A 75 13.71 -9.28 -4.85
N GLU A 76 14.25 -8.08 -4.68
CA GLU A 76 13.54 -7.00 -3.96
C GLU A 76 12.24 -6.63 -4.71
N ILE A 77 11.15 -6.55 -3.96
CA ILE A 77 9.82 -6.10 -4.39
C ILE A 77 9.29 -4.95 -3.53
N GLY A 78 9.79 -4.76 -2.31
CA GLY A 78 9.44 -3.65 -1.41
C GLY A 78 10.65 -3.11 -0.66
N THR A 79 10.63 -1.83 -0.32
CA THR A 79 11.49 -1.23 0.72
C THR A 79 10.58 -0.33 1.55
N GLY A 80 10.52 -0.57 2.86
CA GLY A 80 9.72 0.19 3.83
C GLY A 80 10.59 0.86 4.90
N SER A 81 9.96 1.40 5.93
CA SER A 81 10.62 2.11 7.03
C SER A 81 11.57 1.23 7.86
N ILE A 82 11.24 -0.06 8.02
CA ILE A 82 12.01 -1.00 8.85
C ILE A 82 12.87 -2.00 8.07
N GLY A 83 12.61 -2.22 6.77
CA GLY A 83 13.18 -3.37 6.05
C GLY A 83 12.91 -3.42 4.55
N LYS A 84 13.55 -4.39 3.89
CA LYS A 84 13.28 -4.76 2.49
C LYS A 84 12.32 -5.95 2.44
N VAL A 85 11.51 -6.02 1.40
CA VAL A 85 10.62 -7.15 1.11
C VAL A 85 11.11 -7.81 -0.17
N PHE A 86 11.33 -9.12 -0.12
CA PHE A 86 11.79 -9.92 -1.25
C PHE A 86 10.71 -10.91 -1.70
N GLU A 87 10.68 -11.22 -2.99
CA GLU A 87 10.07 -12.45 -3.51
C GLU A 87 11.11 -13.56 -3.62
N GLN A 88 10.64 -14.81 -3.69
CA GLN A 88 11.37 -15.89 -4.36
C GLN A 88 10.55 -16.38 -5.56
N GLY A 89 11.17 -16.49 -6.74
CA GLY A 89 10.50 -16.93 -7.97
C GLY A 89 9.84 -18.31 -7.81
N GLY A 90 8.67 -18.52 -8.40
CA GLY A 90 7.93 -19.79 -8.31
C GLY A 90 7.23 -20.07 -6.98
N THR A 91 7.53 -19.29 -5.94
CA THR A 91 6.89 -19.40 -4.62
C THR A 91 5.69 -18.47 -4.45
N LEU A 92 4.98 -18.67 -3.35
CA LEU A 92 3.85 -17.87 -2.88
C LEU A 92 4.22 -16.90 -1.76
N TRP A 93 5.52 -16.78 -1.47
CA TRP A 93 6.02 -16.15 -0.26
C TRP A 93 6.66 -14.80 -0.54
N ALA A 94 6.49 -13.90 0.43
CA ALA A 94 7.15 -12.61 0.55
C ALA A 94 7.93 -12.61 1.87
N PHE A 95 9.14 -12.08 1.81
CA PHE A 95 10.12 -12.15 2.89
C PHE A 95 10.48 -10.72 3.33
N LYS A 96 9.92 -10.24 4.45
CA LYS A 96 10.25 -8.93 5.03
C LYS A 96 11.49 -9.09 5.91
N VAL A 97 12.63 -8.60 5.44
CA VAL A 97 13.95 -8.68 6.09
C VAL A 97 14.29 -7.35 6.75
N LEU A 98 14.69 -7.39 8.02
CA LEU A 98 14.96 -6.21 8.81
C LEU A 98 16.25 -5.48 8.38
N LEU A 99 16.17 -4.16 8.19
CA LEU A 99 17.31 -3.30 7.86
C LEU A 99 17.84 -2.46 9.02
N ILE A 100 16.98 -2.15 9.99
CA ILE A 100 17.30 -1.29 11.14
C ILE A 100 17.50 -2.11 12.42
N ASP A 101 18.18 -1.55 13.42
CA ASP A 101 18.38 -2.21 14.72
C ASP A 101 17.12 -2.11 15.60
N ARG A 102 16.04 -2.78 15.16
CA ARG A 102 14.71 -2.82 15.79
C ARG A 102 14.04 -4.17 15.60
N THR A 103 14.64 -5.22 16.17
CA THR A 103 14.08 -6.58 16.21
C THR A 103 12.64 -6.59 16.74
N ASP A 104 12.34 -5.71 17.72
CA ASP A 104 11.01 -5.50 18.29
C ASP A 104 9.95 -5.11 17.23
N LYS A 105 10.34 -4.37 16.18
CA LYS A 105 9.41 -3.94 15.13
C LYS A 105 8.96 -5.09 14.24
N LEU A 106 9.90 -5.90 13.74
CA LEU A 106 9.54 -7.05 12.89
C LEU A 106 8.86 -8.16 13.70
N TRP A 107 9.25 -8.33 14.97
CA TRP A 107 8.56 -9.21 15.90
C TRP A 107 7.12 -8.73 16.21
N ASN A 108 6.90 -7.43 16.42
CA ASN A 108 5.55 -6.87 16.57
C ASN A 108 4.72 -7.10 15.30
N ASN A 109 5.31 -6.94 14.10
CA ASN A 109 4.64 -7.30 12.85
C ASN A 109 4.16 -8.76 12.88
N TYR A 110 5.01 -9.71 13.27
CA TYR A 110 4.67 -11.12 13.35
C TYR A 110 3.52 -11.38 14.35
N LEU A 111 3.62 -10.84 15.57
CA LEU A 111 2.61 -11.00 16.62
C LEU A 111 1.26 -10.39 16.26
N MET A 112 1.24 -9.15 15.76
CA MET A 112 0.00 -8.47 15.39
C MET A 112 -0.68 -9.20 14.22
N HIS A 113 0.09 -9.69 13.25
CA HIS A 113 -0.44 -10.38 12.07
C HIS A 113 -1.06 -11.75 12.43
N LEU A 114 -0.44 -12.52 13.33
CA LEU A 114 -1.03 -13.75 13.89
C LEU A 114 -2.34 -13.45 14.65
N ARG A 115 -2.34 -12.42 15.50
CA ARG A 115 -3.50 -11.99 16.28
C ARG A 115 -4.67 -11.52 15.39
N ILE A 116 -4.36 -10.89 14.26
CA ILE A 116 -5.34 -10.50 13.25
C ILE A 116 -5.92 -11.74 12.55
N GLN A 117 -5.09 -12.72 12.18
CA GLN A 117 -5.56 -13.96 11.54
C GLN A 117 -6.50 -14.74 12.46
N ASP A 118 -6.07 -15.02 13.69
CA ASP A 118 -6.88 -15.66 14.72
C ASP A 118 -8.24 -14.96 14.91
N SER A 119 -8.23 -13.62 14.95
CA SER A 119 -9.43 -12.80 15.05
C SER A 119 -10.38 -12.93 13.85
N PHE A 120 -9.87 -13.05 12.62
CA PHE A 120 -10.71 -13.19 11.42
C PHE A 120 -11.21 -14.63 11.24
N ASP A 121 -10.38 -15.61 11.60
CA ASP A 121 -10.68 -17.05 11.54
C ASP A 121 -11.80 -17.42 12.52
N GLN A 122 -11.71 -16.97 13.79
CA GLN A 122 -12.75 -17.20 14.80
C GLN A 122 -14.11 -16.61 14.41
N LEU A 123 -14.12 -15.47 13.70
CA LEU A 123 -15.34 -14.82 13.24
C LEU A 123 -15.88 -15.41 11.92
N GLY A 124 -15.11 -16.24 11.21
CA GLY A 124 -15.48 -16.79 9.90
C GLY A 124 -15.66 -15.72 8.81
N TYR A 125 -14.94 -14.60 8.90
CA TYR A 125 -15.19 -13.38 8.10
C TYR A 125 -14.61 -13.43 6.65
N ASP A 126 -14.52 -14.64 6.06
CA ASP A 126 -14.14 -14.93 4.66
C ASP A 126 -15.01 -14.17 3.62
N ALA A 127 -16.17 -13.68 4.04
CA ALA A 127 -17.13 -12.97 3.20
C ALA A 127 -16.87 -11.46 3.07
N SER A 128 -15.94 -10.87 3.85
CA SER A 128 -15.77 -9.41 4.00
C SER A 128 -15.21 -8.64 2.80
N GLY A 129 -14.95 -9.30 1.66
CA GLY A 129 -14.37 -8.68 0.47
C GLY A 129 -12.88 -8.31 0.59
N LEU A 130 -12.30 -8.52 1.78
CA LEU A 130 -10.93 -8.21 2.15
C LEU A 130 -10.11 -9.48 2.38
N GLU A 131 -8.89 -9.50 1.88
CA GLU A 131 -7.90 -10.53 2.14
C GLU A 131 -6.82 -10.03 3.11
N ILE A 132 -6.33 -10.91 3.99
CA ILE A 132 -5.15 -10.66 4.83
C ILE A 132 -4.09 -11.69 4.44
N PRO A 133 -2.82 -11.34 4.20
CA PRO A 133 -1.78 -12.33 3.90
C PRO A 133 -1.68 -13.36 5.04
N ARG A 134 -1.48 -14.65 4.76
CA ARG A 134 -1.19 -15.63 5.82
C ARG A 134 0.27 -15.52 6.26
N VAL A 135 0.56 -15.70 7.54
CA VAL A 135 1.93 -15.71 8.06
C VAL A 135 2.41 -17.16 8.07
N ALA A 136 3.62 -17.40 7.58
CA ALA A 136 4.23 -18.73 7.61
C ALA A 136 5.09 -18.90 8.87
N TRP A 137 6.08 -18.02 9.05
CA TRP A 137 7.05 -18.11 10.13
C TRP A 137 7.87 -16.81 10.28
N TYR A 138 8.51 -16.67 11.43
CA TYR A 138 9.54 -15.69 11.71
C TYR A 138 10.84 -16.42 12.05
N ALA A 139 11.99 -15.88 11.61
CA ALA A 139 13.30 -16.38 11.98
C ALA A 139 14.24 -15.23 12.38
N ASN A 140 15.15 -15.52 13.32
CA ASN A 140 16.23 -14.63 13.73
C ASN A 140 17.46 -14.81 12.82
N LYS A 141 18.56 -14.11 13.16
CA LYS A 141 19.82 -14.16 12.42
C LYS A 141 20.62 -15.45 12.65
N GLU A 142 20.27 -16.24 13.65
CA GLU A 142 20.90 -17.53 13.98
C GLU A 142 20.25 -18.74 13.28
N ALA A 143 19.07 -18.59 12.66
CA ALA A 143 18.31 -19.70 12.10
C ALA A 143 18.94 -20.36 10.86
N ASP A 144 18.74 -21.67 10.72
CA ASP A 144 19.25 -22.53 9.62
C ASP A 144 18.83 -22.06 8.21
N PHE A 145 17.75 -21.27 8.12
CA PHE A 145 17.36 -20.57 6.90
C PHE A 145 18.53 -19.80 6.27
N TRP A 146 19.40 -19.16 7.08
CA TRP A 146 20.46 -18.30 6.56
C TRP A 146 21.62 -19.07 5.91
N PRO A 147 22.25 -20.10 6.52
CA PRO A 147 23.20 -20.96 5.83
C PRO A 147 22.72 -21.47 4.47
N GLU A 148 21.45 -21.88 4.38
CA GLU A 148 20.85 -22.41 3.16
C GLU A 148 20.55 -21.33 2.10
N ASN A 149 20.09 -20.14 2.51
CA ASN A 149 19.48 -19.16 1.59
C ASN A 149 20.29 -17.86 1.40
N LEU A 150 21.27 -17.53 2.25
CA LEU A 150 21.96 -16.23 2.23
C LEU A 150 22.62 -15.91 0.88
N HIS A 151 23.15 -16.93 0.20
CA HIS A 151 23.79 -16.79 -1.11
C HIS A 151 22.80 -16.44 -2.24
N LEU A 152 21.50 -16.70 -2.06
CA LEU A 152 20.43 -16.40 -3.02
C LEU A 152 19.92 -14.96 -2.94
N PHE A 153 20.22 -14.23 -1.85
CA PHE A 153 19.88 -12.80 -1.74
C PHE A 153 20.81 -11.94 -2.62
N PRO A 154 20.41 -10.72 -3.01
CA PRO A 154 21.34 -9.76 -3.60
C PRO A 154 22.39 -9.31 -2.58
N ASP A 155 23.51 -8.80 -3.08
CA ASP A 155 24.55 -8.14 -2.29
C ASP A 155 24.77 -6.76 -2.91
N ASP A 156 24.35 -5.73 -2.21
CA ASP A 156 24.46 -4.36 -2.69
C ASP A 156 24.74 -3.41 -1.51
N PRO A 157 25.30 -2.20 -1.72
CA PRO A 157 25.64 -1.29 -0.63
C PRO A 157 24.49 -0.91 0.32
N THR A 158 23.23 -1.02 -0.13
CA THR A 158 22.01 -0.79 0.66
C THR A 158 21.47 -2.07 1.32
N PHE A 159 21.93 -3.25 0.88
CA PHE A 159 21.62 -4.55 1.45
C PHE A 159 22.86 -5.46 1.39
N PRO A 160 23.86 -5.27 2.27
CA PRO A 160 24.96 -6.21 2.37
C PRO A 160 24.45 -7.55 2.89
N ARG A 161 24.85 -8.65 2.22
CA ARG A 161 24.52 -10.03 2.59
C ARG A 161 25.02 -10.34 3.99
N ARG A 162 24.10 -10.42 4.95
CA ARG A 162 24.33 -10.96 6.29
C ARG A 162 23.02 -11.48 6.89
N PRO A 163 23.08 -12.49 7.77
CA PRO A 163 21.92 -12.95 8.53
C PRO A 163 21.28 -11.81 9.35
N ARG A 164 19.95 -11.82 9.39
CA ARG A 164 19.08 -10.77 9.96
C ARG A 164 17.79 -11.41 10.50
N GLU A 165 16.96 -10.63 11.14
CA GLU A 165 15.57 -10.97 11.38
C GLU A 165 14.77 -10.96 10.07
N ILE A 166 13.93 -11.97 9.89
CA ILE A 166 13.15 -12.20 8.67
C ILE A 166 11.76 -12.74 9.00
N LEU A 167 10.75 -12.19 8.35
CA LEU A 167 9.35 -12.61 8.42
C LEU A 167 8.93 -13.17 7.06
N CYS A 168 8.52 -14.44 7.03
CA CYS A 168 7.91 -15.07 5.86
C CYS A 168 6.38 -15.00 5.98
N MET A 169 5.76 -14.40 4.98
CA MET A 169 4.32 -14.25 4.86
C MET A 169 3.89 -14.45 3.41
N GLU A 170 2.61 -14.72 3.20
CA GLU A 170 2.03 -14.87 1.88
C GLU A 170 2.20 -13.58 1.08
N ARG A 171 2.47 -13.76 -0.21
CA ARG A 171 2.71 -12.66 -1.12
C ARG A 171 1.42 -12.13 -1.71
N ILE A 172 1.23 -10.82 -1.59
CA ILE A 172 0.33 -10.07 -2.47
C ILE A 172 1.04 -9.91 -3.82
N PHE A 173 0.48 -10.50 -4.87
CA PHE A 173 1.07 -10.46 -6.22
C PHE A 173 0.73 -9.15 -6.92
N PRO A 174 1.66 -8.60 -7.72
CA PRO A 174 1.40 -7.35 -8.41
C PRO A 174 0.27 -7.50 -9.44
N LEU A 175 -0.47 -6.42 -9.65
CA LEU A 175 -1.64 -6.42 -10.53
C LEU A 175 -1.28 -6.86 -11.97
N PRO A 176 -2.20 -7.59 -12.65
CA PRO A 176 -2.02 -8.04 -14.04
C PRO A 176 -1.65 -6.93 -15.02
N GLN A 177 -0.94 -7.32 -16.09
CA GLN A 177 -0.46 -6.37 -17.09
C GLN A 177 -1.57 -5.48 -17.71
N PRO A 178 -2.75 -5.99 -18.09
CA PRO A 178 -3.80 -5.14 -18.67
C PRO A 178 -4.26 -4.00 -17.75
N ILE A 179 -4.19 -4.20 -16.43
CA ILE A 179 -4.48 -3.17 -15.42
C ILE A 179 -3.36 -2.12 -15.37
N ARG A 180 -2.10 -2.58 -15.34
CA ARG A 180 -0.93 -1.68 -15.28
C ARG A 180 -0.83 -0.79 -16.50
N ASP A 181 -1.05 -1.37 -17.69
CA ASP A 181 -0.98 -0.64 -18.95
C ASP A 181 -2.13 0.39 -19.02
N ALA A 182 -3.36 0.03 -18.63
CA ALA A 182 -4.48 0.96 -18.55
C ALA A 182 -4.29 2.10 -17.51
N LEU A 183 -3.66 1.84 -16.35
CA LEU A 183 -3.29 2.88 -15.39
C LEU A 183 -2.26 3.85 -15.96
N ILE A 184 -1.29 3.35 -16.73
CA ILE A 184 -0.30 4.18 -17.42
C ILE A 184 -1.01 5.06 -18.45
N ASP A 185 -1.91 4.49 -19.25
CA ASP A 185 -2.56 5.19 -20.36
C ASP A 185 -3.48 6.33 -19.90
N LEU A 186 -4.08 6.22 -18.72
CA LEU A 186 -4.95 7.26 -18.15
C LEU A 186 -4.23 8.30 -17.28
N PHE A 187 -3.23 7.87 -16.50
CA PHE A 187 -2.69 8.69 -15.42
C PHE A 187 -1.19 8.98 -15.52
N CYS A 188 -0.46 8.34 -16.44
CA CYS A 188 0.91 8.74 -16.74
C CYS A 188 0.91 10.02 -17.58
N ASN A 189 1.93 10.86 -17.41
CA ASN A 189 2.18 11.94 -18.37
C ASN A 189 2.54 11.29 -19.73
N PRO A 190 1.91 11.71 -20.86
CA PRO A 190 2.11 11.09 -22.17
C PRO A 190 3.58 10.95 -22.61
N ASN A 191 4.43 11.92 -22.24
CA ASN A 191 5.87 11.91 -22.57
C ASN A 191 6.65 10.78 -21.89
N TYR A 192 6.08 10.12 -20.89
CA TYR A 192 6.73 9.09 -20.08
C TYR A 192 6.07 7.70 -20.16
N ILE A 193 5.01 7.51 -20.96
CA ILE A 193 4.30 6.22 -21.10
C ILE A 193 5.25 5.07 -21.47
N THR A 194 6.11 5.25 -22.48
CA THR A 194 7.06 4.23 -22.92
C THR A 194 8.07 3.84 -21.82
N ALA A 195 8.56 4.83 -21.05
CA ALA A 195 9.44 4.59 -19.92
C ALA A 195 8.72 3.93 -18.73
N ALA A 196 7.45 4.27 -18.51
CA ALA A 196 6.63 3.68 -17.48
C ALA A 196 6.31 2.20 -17.76
N ARG A 197 6.04 1.84 -19.03
CA ARG A 197 5.80 0.45 -19.47
C ARG A 197 7.06 -0.43 -19.44
N SER A 198 8.24 0.14 -19.75
CA SER A 198 9.51 -0.60 -19.75
C SER A 198 10.14 -0.76 -18.36
N SER A 199 9.82 0.13 -17.41
CA SER A 199 10.33 0.09 -16.03
C SER A 199 10.06 -1.24 -15.32
N SER A 200 11.12 -1.90 -14.85
CA SER A 200 11.04 -3.14 -14.07
C SER A 200 10.30 -2.93 -12.73
N ALA A 201 10.54 -1.81 -12.06
CA ALA A 201 9.87 -1.47 -10.80
C ALA A 201 8.36 -1.29 -10.96
N ASN A 202 7.88 -0.85 -12.14
CA ASN A 202 6.45 -0.74 -12.41
C ASN A 202 5.76 -2.10 -12.59
N LYS A 203 6.51 -3.19 -12.75
CA LYS A 203 5.95 -4.55 -12.75
C LYS A 203 5.52 -5.01 -11.36
N ASP A 204 6.05 -4.40 -10.29
CA ASP A 204 5.65 -4.63 -8.89
C ASP A 204 4.47 -3.72 -8.47
N CYS A 205 3.43 -3.66 -9.31
CA CYS A 205 2.30 -2.77 -9.11
C CYS A 205 1.35 -3.24 -8.00
N LEU A 206 1.18 -2.39 -6.98
CA LEU A 206 0.11 -2.47 -5.98
C LEU A 206 -0.55 -1.09 -5.91
N ILE A 207 -1.89 -1.05 -5.89
CA ILE A 207 -2.64 0.21 -5.76
C ILE A 207 -2.99 0.44 -4.30
N ARG A 208 -2.55 1.55 -3.70
CA ARG A 208 -3.07 2.06 -2.43
C ARG A 208 -4.37 2.83 -2.68
N LEU A 209 -5.48 2.40 -2.08
CA LEU A 209 -6.78 3.06 -2.25
C LEU A 209 -6.94 4.20 -1.24
N MET A 210 -7.05 5.44 -1.71
CA MET A 210 -7.16 6.62 -0.85
C MET A 210 -8.59 7.20 -0.88
N LEU A 211 -9.54 6.54 -0.21
CA LEU A 211 -10.96 6.98 -0.17
C LEU A 211 -11.18 8.26 0.66
N GLY A 212 -10.25 8.61 1.55
CA GLY A 212 -10.34 9.81 2.39
C GLY A 212 -9.74 11.08 1.79
N ARG A 213 -9.27 11.06 0.52
CA ARG A 213 -8.56 12.20 -0.08
C ARG A 213 -8.62 12.22 -1.61
N LYS A 214 -8.92 13.40 -2.17
CA LYS A 214 -8.76 13.72 -3.61
C LYS A 214 -7.32 14.16 -3.96
N ARG A 215 -6.92 13.98 -5.21
CA ARG A 215 -5.69 14.56 -5.78
C ARG A 215 -5.66 16.09 -5.63
N TYR A 216 -4.46 16.64 -5.59
CA TYR A 216 -4.19 18.08 -5.46
C TYR A 216 -2.88 18.47 -6.16
N GLY A 217 -2.87 19.62 -6.83
CA GLY A 217 -1.68 20.15 -7.52
C GLY A 217 -1.07 19.16 -8.52
N SER A 218 0.25 18.93 -8.41
CA SER A 218 1.04 18.09 -9.32
C SER A 218 0.71 16.58 -9.29
N SER A 219 -0.19 16.13 -8.41
CA SER A 219 -0.70 14.75 -8.41
C SER A 219 -1.82 14.50 -9.43
N LEU A 220 -2.37 15.55 -10.04
CA LEU A 220 -3.30 15.44 -11.18
C LEU A 220 -2.59 14.92 -12.45
N PRO A 221 -3.32 14.33 -13.42
CA PRO A 221 -2.74 13.80 -14.66
C PRO A 221 -1.89 14.84 -15.38
N GLY A 222 -0.71 14.42 -15.86
CA GLY A 222 0.27 15.32 -16.50
C GLY A 222 1.13 16.16 -15.55
N GLY A 223 0.77 16.32 -14.28
CA GLY A 223 1.44 17.24 -13.33
C GLY A 223 2.79 16.79 -12.75
N SER A 224 3.15 15.52 -12.87
CA SER A 224 4.39 14.95 -12.33
C SER A 224 5.28 14.34 -13.44
N ARG A 225 6.59 14.57 -13.34
CA ARG A 225 7.62 13.87 -14.14
C ARG A 225 7.94 12.46 -13.61
N PHE A 226 7.45 12.12 -12.42
CA PHE A 226 7.68 10.85 -11.75
C PHE A 226 6.36 10.07 -11.67
N PHE A 227 6.30 8.94 -12.36
CA PHE A 227 5.18 7.99 -12.35
C PHE A 227 5.70 6.61 -11.94
N SER A 228 5.17 6.07 -10.83
CA SER A 228 5.53 4.76 -10.29
C SER A 228 4.26 3.96 -10.03
N LEU A 229 4.20 2.74 -10.57
CA LEU A 229 3.14 1.79 -10.26
C LEU A 229 3.38 1.03 -8.95
N ARG A 230 4.62 0.99 -8.44
CA ARG A 230 4.97 0.46 -7.12
C ARG A 230 4.39 1.42 -6.07
N ASN A 231 3.49 0.91 -5.23
CA ASN A 231 2.70 1.67 -4.23
C ASN A 231 1.90 2.85 -4.84
N TYR A 232 1.26 2.63 -6.00
CA TYR A 232 0.48 3.64 -6.71
C TYR A 232 -0.73 4.11 -5.90
N LYS A 233 -0.84 5.41 -5.61
CA LYS A 233 -1.98 5.96 -4.84
C LYS A 233 -3.13 6.33 -5.76
N LEU A 234 -4.18 5.51 -5.78
CA LEU A 234 -5.43 5.78 -6.49
C LEU A 234 -6.39 6.53 -5.55
N HIS A 235 -6.65 7.79 -5.85
CA HIS A 235 -7.40 8.70 -4.99
C HIS A 235 -8.91 8.62 -5.22
N VAL A 236 -9.72 9.08 -4.25
CA VAL A 236 -11.18 8.99 -4.30
C VAL A 236 -11.79 9.64 -5.55
N ASP A 237 -11.18 10.70 -6.11
CA ASP A 237 -11.60 11.30 -7.38
C ASP A 237 -11.29 10.40 -8.59
N GLN A 238 -10.19 9.64 -8.58
CA GLN A 238 -9.90 8.65 -9.63
C GLN A 238 -10.81 7.43 -9.54
N ILE A 239 -11.14 7.01 -8.32
CA ILE A 239 -12.06 5.90 -8.04
C ILE A 239 -13.46 6.27 -8.54
N GLN A 240 -13.86 7.53 -8.38
CA GLN A 240 -15.08 8.10 -8.96
C GLN A 240 -15.01 8.23 -10.49
N GLU A 241 -13.89 8.74 -11.04
CA GLU A 241 -13.64 8.91 -12.48
C GLU A 241 -13.68 7.58 -13.26
N LEU A 242 -13.19 6.51 -12.64
CA LEU A 242 -13.22 5.14 -13.16
C LEU A 242 -14.53 4.38 -12.87
N ASP A 243 -15.45 4.97 -12.09
CA ASP A 243 -16.70 4.35 -11.64
C ASP A 243 -16.49 2.96 -11.00
N LEU A 244 -15.49 2.87 -10.11
CA LEU A 244 -15.22 1.66 -9.32
C LEU A 244 -16.20 1.54 -8.14
N ASP A 245 -16.38 0.32 -7.62
CA ASP A 245 -17.22 0.05 -6.45
C ASP A 245 -16.57 0.51 -5.12
N ALA A 246 -16.56 1.84 -4.94
CA ALA A 246 -16.09 2.49 -3.72
C ALA A 246 -16.95 2.15 -2.49
N ASP A 247 -18.23 1.84 -2.70
CA ASP A 247 -19.14 1.45 -1.63
C ASP A 247 -18.74 0.08 -1.05
N ALA A 248 -18.38 -0.90 -1.89
CA ALA A 248 -17.82 -2.18 -1.46
C ALA A 248 -16.46 -2.03 -0.77
N TYR A 249 -15.54 -1.20 -1.30
CA TYR A 249 -14.26 -0.93 -0.65
C TYR A 249 -14.45 -0.29 0.74
N ALA A 250 -15.29 0.74 0.84
CA ALA A 250 -15.59 1.41 2.11
C ALA A 250 -16.23 0.46 3.13
N THR A 251 -17.15 -0.41 2.68
CA THR A 251 -17.78 -1.46 3.50
C THR A 251 -16.76 -2.45 4.04
N SER A 252 -15.85 -2.93 3.18
CA SER A 252 -14.79 -3.89 3.54
C SER A 252 -13.79 -3.29 4.54
N MET A 253 -13.36 -2.04 4.32
CA MET A 253 -12.47 -1.31 5.23
C MET A 253 -13.14 -1.04 6.60
N ALA A 254 -14.44 -0.71 6.60
CA ALA A 254 -15.22 -0.48 7.81
C ALA A 254 -15.35 -1.75 8.66
N ASP A 255 -15.66 -2.88 8.02
CA ASP A 255 -15.72 -4.19 8.69
C ASP A 255 -14.38 -4.57 9.29
N ALA A 256 -13.30 -4.41 8.53
CA ALA A 256 -11.96 -4.78 8.96
C ALA A 256 -11.50 -3.96 10.16
N LEU A 257 -11.62 -2.62 10.10
CA LEU A 257 -11.25 -1.77 11.23
C LEU A 257 -12.11 -2.05 12.47
N ALA A 258 -13.41 -2.33 12.32
CA ALA A 258 -14.25 -2.70 13.45
C ALA A 258 -13.79 -4.03 14.11
N ILE A 259 -13.33 -5.01 13.33
CA ILE A 259 -12.76 -6.25 13.84
C ILE A 259 -11.40 -5.99 14.52
N LEU A 260 -10.53 -5.18 13.90
CA LEU A 260 -9.23 -4.81 14.49
C LEU A 260 -9.40 -4.14 15.85
N HIS A 261 -10.25 -3.11 15.93
CA HIS A 261 -10.46 -2.37 17.18
C HIS A 261 -11.17 -3.22 18.25
N TRP A 262 -12.19 -4.01 17.89
CA TRP A 262 -13.11 -4.56 18.90
C TRP A 262 -13.05 -6.07 19.13
N HIS A 263 -12.58 -6.85 18.15
CA HIS A 263 -12.29 -8.28 18.34
C HIS A 263 -10.81 -8.49 18.67
N ALA A 264 -9.92 -8.06 17.75
CA ALA A 264 -8.48 -8.18 17.94
C ALA A 264 -7.94 -7.22 19.02
N ARG A 265 -8.66 -6.15 19.38
CA ARG A 265 -8.26 -5.14 20.37
C ARG A 265 -6.91 -4.50 20.04
N ILE A 266 -6.75 -4.03 18.81
CA ILE A 266 -5.58 -3.26 18.36
C ILE A 266 -5.99 -1.89 17.80
N ASP A 267 -5.08 -0.91 17.82
CA ASP A 267 -5.34 0.47 17.36
C ASP A 267 -5.42 0.64 15.84
N ALA A 268 -4.92 -0.32 15.06
CA ALA A 268 -4.76 -0.25 13.60
C ALA A 268 -3.81 0.87 13.11
N MET A 269 -2.82 1.24 13.92
CA MET A 269 -1.77 2.19 13.53
C MET A 269 -0.94 1.68 12.34
N ASP A 270 -0.77 2.56 11.34
CA ASP A 270 -0.05 2.37 10.06
C ASP A 270 -0.59 1.24 9.15
N VAL A 271 -1.81 0.75 9.40
CA VAL A 271 -2.47 -0.26 8.55
C VAL A 271 -2.77 0.30 7.16
N GLU A 272 -2.32 -0.41 6.14
CA GLU A 272 -2.49 -0.05 4.73
C GLU A 272 -3.52 -0.92 4.03
N PHE A 273 -4.28 -0.31 3.10
CA PHE A 273 -5.23 -1.00 2.23
C PHE A 273 -4.82 -0.90 0.77
N VAL A 274 -4.67 -2.05 0.10
CA VAL A 274 -4.21 -2.11 -1.29
C VAL A 274 -5.06 -3.02 -2.17
N LEU A 275 -5.21 -2.68 -3.45
CA LEU A 275 -5.55 -3.66 -4.48
C LEU A 275 -4.26 -4.34 -4.95
N GLY A 276 -4.30 -5.66 -4.90
CA GLY A 276 -3.28 -6.56 -5.40
C GLY A 276 -3.95 -7.81 -5.96
N SER A 277 -3.14 -8.80 -6.32
CA SER A 277 -3.64 -10.04 -6.87
C SER A 277 -3.10 -11.28 -6.16
N THR A 278 -3.68 -12.43 -6.47
CA THR A 278 -3.19 -13.74 -6.01
C THR A 278 -3.51 -14.80 -7.08
N PRO A 279 -2.68 -15.84 -7.27
CA PRO A 279 -3.01 -16.99 -8.12
C PRO A 279 -4.38 -17.57 -7.79
N PHE A 280 -5.17 -17.90 -8.81
CA PHE A 280 -6.57 -18.30 -8.67
C PHE A 280 -6.73 -19.51 -7.74
N ASP A 281 -5.88 -20.51 -7.90
CA ASP A 281 -5.92 -21.75 -7.14
C ASP A 281 -5.53 -21.55 -5.66
N LEU A 282 -4.79 -20.48 -5.34
CA LEU A 282 -4.36 -20.16 -3.97
C LEU A 282 -5.55 -19.74 -3.08
N ASN A 283 -6.50 -18.99 -3.64
CA ASN A 283 -7.74 -18.64 -2.94
C ASN A 283 -8.65 -19.86 -2.72
N ALA A 284 -8.47 -20.95 -3.47
CA ALA A 284 -9.10 -22.24 -3.16
C ALA A 284 -8.36 -22.98 -2.03
N VAL A 285 -7.02 -22.90 -1.97
CA VAL A 285 -6.18 -23.54 -0.93
C VAL A 285 -6.30 -22.85 0.44
N ARG A 286 -6.54 -21.53 0.49
CA ARG A 286 -6.83 -20.78 1.73
C ARG A 286 -8.08 -21.29 2.47
N ARG A 287 -8.97 -22.02 1.79
CA ARG A 287 -10.26 -22.46 2.33
C ARG A 287 -10.16 -23.91 2.81
N PRO A 288 -10.64 -24.23 4.03
CA PRO A 288 -10.79 -25.61 4.47
C PRO A 288 -11.61 -26.42 3.46
N VAL A 289 -11.26 -27.69 3.27
CA VAL A 289 -12.06 -28.61 2.44
C VAL A 289 -13.44 -28.75 3.08
N LEU A 290 -14.45 -28.07 2.53
CA LEU A 290 -15.77 -27.99 3.13
C LEU A 290 -16.47 -29.35 3.05
N LEU A 291 -17.11 -29.77 4.14
CA LEU A 291 -17.85 -31.05 4.20
C LEU A 291 -18.83 -31.21 3.01
N ARG A 292 -19.54 -30.14 2.64
CA ARG A 292 -20.45 -30.08 1.48
C ARG A 292 -19.78 -30.32 0.12
N ASP A 293 -18.49 -30.01 -0.02
CA ASP A 293 -17.74 -30.22 -1.26
C ASP A 293 -17.19 -31.65 -1.33
N VAL A 294 -17.10 -32.33 -0.20
CA VAL A 294 -16.75 -33.77 -0.08
C VAL A 294 -17.99 -34.64 -0.25
N THR A 295 -19.15 -34.28 0.34
CA THR A 295 -20.40 -35.05 0.20
C THR A 295 -20.96 -35.06 -1.22
N ARG A 296 -20.53 -34.13 -2.08
CA ARG A 296 -20.81 -34.14 -3.53
C ARG A 296 -19.89 -35.05 -4.33
N LEU A 297 -18.77 -35.51 -3.75
CA LEU A 297 -17.87 -36.45 -4.40
C LEU A 297 -18.39 -37.88 -4.22
N ARG A 298 -18.05 -38.76 -5.16
CA ARG A 298 -18.29 -40.19 -4.97
C ARG A 298 -17.36 -40.72 -3.86
N PRO A 299 -17.82 -41.60 -2.96
CA PRO A 299 -16.93 -42.27 -2.01
C PRO A 299 -15.71 -42.88 -2.72
N GLY A 300 -14.51 -42.70 -2.17
CA GLY A 300 -13.25 -43.09 -2.82
C GLY A 300 -12.67 -42.08 -3.81
N THR A 301 -13.35 -40.95 -4.09
CA THR A 301 -12.73 -39.85 -4.85
C THR A 301 -11.54 -39.29 -4.09
N SER A 302 -10.36 -39.29 -4.70
CA SER A 302 -9.19 -38.64 -4.09
C SER A 302 -9.44 -37.15 -3.91
N THR A 303 -9.25 -36.68 -2.67
CA THR A 303 -9.17 -35.25 -2.34
C THR A 303 -7.73 -34.78 -2.23
N LEU A 304 -6.74 -35.68 -2.40
CA LEU A 304 -5.32 -35.36 -2.30
C LEU A 304 -4.98 -34.24 -3.27
N GLU A 305 -5.26 -34.40 -4.57
CA GLU A 305 -4.99 -33.39 -5.60
C GLU A 305 -5.74 -32.08 -5.37
N ARG A 306 -6.90 -32.09 -4.70
CA ARG A 306 -7.62 -30.86 -4.32
C ARG A 306 -6.99 -30.14 -3.13
N ALA A 307 -6.41 -30.89 -2.18
CA ALA A 307 -5.67 -30.36 -1.04
C ALA A 307 -4.18 -30.12 -1.32
N THR A 308 -3.64 -30.69 -2.42
CA THR A 308 -2.21 -30.76 -2.70
C THR A 308 -1.81 -30.51 -4.16
N ASN A 309 -2.66 -29.94 -5.01
CA ASN A 309 -2.19 -29.28 -6.25
C ASN A 309 -1.40 -28.02 -5.87
N ARG A 310 -0.15 -28.27 -5.47
CA ARG A 310 0.79 -27.34 -4.84
C ARG A 310 1.54 -26.45 -5.83
N VAL A 311 1.31 -26.62 -7.13
CA VAL A 311 1.88 -25.76 -8.18
C VAL A 311 0.94 -24.58 -8.41
N PRO A 312 1.32 -23.35 -8.06
CA PRO A 312 0.44 -22.21 -8.28
C PRO A 312 0.36 -21.90 -9.78
N ASN A 313 -0.85 -21.68 -10.28
CA ASN A 313 -1.05 -21.18 -11.63
C ASN A 313 -0.91 -19.65 -11.66
N PHE A 314 0.29 -19.16 -11.96
CA PHE A 314 0.54 -17.72 -12.02
C PHE A 314 -0.10 -17.04 -13.24
N LYS A 315 -0.63 -17.81 -14.20
CA LYS A 315 -1.33 -17.31 -15.40
C LYS A 315 -2.81 -17.03 -15.15
N LYS A 316 -3.39 -17.41 -14.01
CA LYS A 316 -4.75 -17.03 -13.60
C LYS A 316 -4.68 -16.32 -12.27
N ARG A 317 -5.08 -15.05 -12.22
CA ARG A 317 -4.96 -14.19 -11.03
C ARG A 317 -6.29 -13.56 -10.66
N ILE A 318 -6.61 -13.54 -9.37
CA ILE A 318 -7.77 -12.84 -8.83
C ILE A 318 -7.29 -11.49 -8.28
N VAL A 319 -8.00 -10.41 -8.58
CA VAL A 319 -7.80 -9.09 -7.93
C VAL A 319 -8.65 -9.04 -6.66
N SER A 320 -8.03 -8.69 -5.54
CA SER A 320 -8.70 -8.53 -4.24
C SER A 320 -8.25 -7.24 -3.56
N LEU A 321 -9.07 -6.77 -2.63
CA LEU A 321 -8.62 -5.82 -1.60
C LEU A 321 -7.80 -6.57 -0.56
N TRP A 322 -6.70 -5.98 -0.12
CA TRP A 322 -5.79 -6.53 0.88
C TRP A 322 -5.52 -5.54 2.00
N MET A 323 -5.30 -6.05 3.21
CA MET A 323 -4.86 -5.28 4.37
C MET A 323 -3.46 -5.74 4.80
N LEU A 324 -2.54 -4.79 5.00
CA LEU A 324 -1.13 -5.06 5.30
C LEU A 324 -0.48 -3.98 6.18
N ASP A 325 0.81 -4.17 6.50
CA ASP A 325 1.63 -3.45 7.47
C ASP A 325 1.03 -3.35 8.88
N PHE A 326 1.55 -4.22 9.76
CA PHE A 326 1.09 -4.34 11.15
C PHE A 326 2.19 -4.03 12.17
N ASP A 327 3.36 -3.52 11.73
CA ASP A 327 4.51 -3.32 12.62
C ASP A 327 4.39 -2.09 13.55
N ALA A 328 3.48 -1.17 13.26
CA ALA A 328 3.16 -0.04 14.14
C ALA A 328 1.95 -0.28 15.06
N CYS A 329 1.10 -1.27 14.75
CA CYS A 329 -0.09 -1.61 15.52
C CYS A 329 0.23 -1.96 16.98
N ARG A 330 -0.66 -1.57 17.90
CA ARG A 330 -0.55 -1.87 19.34
C ARG A 330 -1.89 -2.29 19.92
N THR A 331 -1.85 -2.99 21.05
CA THR A 331 -3.06 -3.38 21.79
C THR A 331 -3.74 -2.18 22.45
N ILE A 332 -5.08 -2.17 22.38
CA ILE A 332 -5.93 -1.18 23.06
C ILE A 332 -6.73 -1.81 24.20
N SER A 333 -7.01 -0.99 25.21
CA SER A 333 -8.02 -1.27 26.22
C SER A 333 -9.42 -1.18 25.60
N MET A 334 -10.43 -1.73 26.28
CA MET A 334 -11.82 -1.69 25.82
C MET A 334 -12.59 -0.60 26.58
N ASP A 335 -12.08 0.62 26.49
CA ASP A 335 -12.55 1.81 27.20
C ASP A 335 -12.24 3.09 26.39
N THR A 336 -12.47 4.26 27.01
CA THR A 336 -12.21 5.57 26.41
C THR A 336 -10.73 5.80 26.02
N GLU A 337 -9.76 5.23 26.73
CA GLU A 337 -8.34 5.35 26.37
C GLU A 337 -8.05 4.56 25.08
N GLY A 338 -8.60 3.35 24.98
CA GLY A 338 -8.50 2.52 23.78
C GLY A 338 -9.19 3.15 22.57
N VAL A 339 -10.38 3.71 22.76
CA VAL A 339 -11.07 4.52 21.73
C VAL A 339 -10.19 5.70 21.28
N ASN A 340 -9.58 6.43 22.22
CA ASN A 340 -8.70 7.55 21.88
C ASN A 340 -7.45 7.11 21.09
N ARG A 341 -6.85 5.95 21.41
CA ARG A 341 -5.75 5.37 20.60
C ARG A 341 -6.20 5.00 19.19
N ALA A 342 -7.33 4.31 19.04
CA ALA A 342 -7.90 3.97 17.75
C ALA A 342 -8.20 5.21 16.89
N VAL A 343 -8.80 6.24 17.49
CA VAL A 343 -9.09 7.53 16.82
C VAL A 343 -7.80 8.22 16.38
N GLN A 344 -6.76 8.22 17.21
CA GLN A 344 -5.47 8.83 16.87
C GLN A 344 -4.81 8.11 15.70
N ALA A 345 -4.77 6.77 15.72
CA ALA A 345 -4.30 5.96 14.59
C ALA A 345 -5.05 6.26 13.28
N PHE A 346 -6.39 6.31 13.31
CA PHE A 346 -7.19 6.62 12.12
C PHE A 346 -6.88 8.00 11.51
N VAL A 347 -6.56 9.00 12.35
CA VAL A 347 -6.24 10.36 11.94
C VAL A 347 -4.82 10.46 11.38
N ASP A 348 -3.85 9.82 12.03
CA ASP A 348 -2.43 9.88 11.70
C ASP A 348 -2.06 9.00 10.49
N ASN A 349 -2.74 7.86 10.30
CA ASN A 349 -2.59 7.03 9.11
C ASN A 349 -2.87 7.85 7.84
N GLU A 350 -2.28 7.44 6.72
CA GLU A 350 -2.69 7.97 5.42
C GLU A 350 -4.20 7.76 5.19
N PRO A 351 -4.88 8.65 4.43
CA PRO A 351 -6.34 8.65 4.31
C PRO A 351 -6.88 7.54 3.37
N TYR A 352 -6.60 6.28 3.71
CA TYR A 352 -7.10 5.08 3.03
C TYR A 352 -8.63 5.00 3.13
N CYS A 353 -9.16 5.12 4.34
CA CYS A 353 -10.60 5.12 4.62
C CYS A 353 -11.24 6.49 4.32
N PRO A 354 -12.55 6.54 4.01
CA PRO A 354 -13.29 7.79 3.86
C PRO A 354 -13.15 8.71 5.09
N ARG A 355 -13.28 10.03 4.90
CA ARG A 355 -13.21 11.03 5.98
C ARG A 355 -14.39 12.01 5.91
N PRO A 356 -14.86 12.56 7.04
CA PRO A 356 -15.88 13.61 7.06
C PRO A 356 -15.33 14.98 6.66
N PHE A 357 -16.22 15.94 6.43
CA PHE A 357 -15.92 17.38 6.22
C PHE A 357 -15.07 17.70 4.97
N THR A 358 -15.15 16.82 3.97
CA THR A 358 -14.56 16.98 2.64
C THR A 358 -15.25 18.06 1.80
N ASN A 359 -16.51 18.40 2.13
CA ASN A 359 -17.39 19.28 1.33
C ASN A 359 -17.68 18.74 -0.08
N ASP A 360 -17.55 17.42 -0.27
CA ASP A 360 -17.77 16.73 -1.55
C ASP A 360 -18.84 15.65 -1.40
N ARG A 361 -19.93 15.72 -2.19
CA ARG A 361 -21.09 14.83 -2.04
C ARG A 361 -20.74 13.34 -2.15
N TYR A 362 -19.78 12.98 -3.00
CA TYR A 362 -19.35 11.59 -3.18
C TYR A 362 -18.57 11.10 -1.96
N SER A 363 -17.59 11.88 -1.51
CA SER A 363 -16.76 11.55 -0.34
C SER A 363 -17.56 11.55 0.97
N GLU A 364 -18.51 12.48 1.16
CA GLU A 364 -19.42 12.48 2.32
C GLU A 364 -20.36 11.25 2.33
N ARG A 365 -20.86 10.79 1.17
CA ARG A 365 -21.61 9.51 1.08
C ARG A 365 -20.76 8.33 1.52
N LEU A 366 -19.52 8.25 1.05
CA LEU A 366 -18.60 7.17 1.43
C LEU A 366 -18.30 7.19 2.94
N TRP A 367 -18.17 8.37 3.56
CA TRP A 367 -18.05 8.49 5.01
C TRP A 367 -19.32 8.04 5.75
N GLN A 368 -20.51 8.39 5.28
CA GLN A 368 -21.78 7.93 5.87
C GLN A 368 -21.89 6.40 5.82
N LEU A 369 -21.61 5.78 4.68
CA LEU A 369 -21.62 4.34 4.51
C LEU A 369 -20.58 3.64 5.42
N PHE A 370 -19.32 4.11 5.37
CA PHE A 370 -18.24 3.58 6.21
C PHE A 370 -18.58 3.66 7.70
N SER A 371 -19.03 4.82 8.17
CA SER A 371 -19.30 5.05 9.60
C SER A 371 -20.52 4.28 10.11
N GLN A 372 -21.57 4.13 9.29
CA GLN A 372 -22.68 3.23 9.59
C GLN A 372 -22.20 1.78 9.69
N ARG A 373 -21.51 1.29 8.65
CA ARG A 373 -21.07 -0.10 8.57
C ARG A 373 -20.12 -0.48 9.71
N TYR A 374 -19.17 0.41 10.03
CA TYR A 374 -18.23 0.23 11.13
C TYR A 374 -18.96 0.03 12.47
N VAL A 375 -19.98 0.85 12.75
CA VAL A 375 -20.77 0.74 13.99
C VAL A 375 -21.62 -0.54 13.99
N GLU A 376 -22.22 -0.91 12.86
CA GLU A 376 -22.96 -2.17 12.73
C GLU A 376 -22.09 -3.40 13.01
N THR A 377 -20.90 -3.48 12.40
CA THR A 377 -19.99 -4.62 12.57
C THR A 377 -19.32 -4.61 13.95
N GLY A 378 -18.94 -3.44 14.47
CA GLY A 378 -18.48 -3.32 15.86
C GLY A 378 -19.53 -3.82 16.86
N ARG A 379 -20.80 -3.46 16.68
CA ARG A 379 -21.89 -3.97 17.52
C ARG A 379 -22.10 -5.48 17.39
N LYS A 380 -21.97 -6.05 16.19
CA LYS A 380 -22.04 -7.51 15.96
C LYS A 380 -20.91 -8.25 16.70
N VAL A 381 -19.67 -7.79 16.49
CA VAL A 381 -18.45 -8.31 17.15
C VAL A 381 -18.55 -8.23 18.68
N MET A 382 -19.19 -7.17 19.20
CA MET A 382 -19.38 -6.93 20.63
C MET A 382 -20.75 -7.41 21.17
N THR A 383 -21.39 -8.38 20.52
CA THR A 383 -22.67 -8.94 20.98
C THR A 383 -22.52 -9.56 22.36
N GLY A 384 -23.42 -9.22 23.30
CA GLY A 384 -23.37 -9.69 24.69
C GLY A 384 -22.45 -8.91 25.62
N SER A 385 -21.66 -7.96 25.12
CA SER A 385 -20.82 -7.07 25.95
C SER A 385 -21.55 -5.79 26.33
N LEU A 386 -21.34 -5.30 27.57
CA LEU A 386 -21.81 -3.97 28.00
C LEU A 386 -21.11 -2.81 27.25
N LEU A 387 -20.08 -3.11 26.47
CA LEU A 387 -19.22 -2.14 25.80
C LEU A 387 -19.70 -1.76 24.39
N GLN A 388 -20.94 -2.09 24.00
CA GLN A 388 -21.51 -1.73 22.69
C GLN A 388 -21.43 -0.23 22.30
N PRO A 389 -21.28 0.76 23.21
CA PRO A 389 -21.06 2.15 22.81
C PRO A 389 -19.71 2.45 22.13
N LEU A 390 -18.64 1.65 22.36
CA LEU A 390 -17.27 2.00 21.91
C LEU A 390 -17.13 2.23 20.39
N PRO A 391 -17.73 1.42 19.49
CA PRO A 391 -17.67 1.68 18.05
C PRO A 391 -18.28 3.03 17.67
N ARG A 392 -19.33 3.48 18.37
CA ARG A 392 -19.93 4.80 18.13
C ARG A 392 -19.09 5.93 18.72
N GLN A 393 -18.44 5.70 19.86
CA GLN A 393 -17.50 6.66 20.44
C GLN A 393 -16.30 6.90 19.51
N PHE A 394 -15.77 5.85 18.87
CA PHE A 394 -14.72 5.99 17.85
C PHE A 394 -15.15 6.90 16.69
N ILE A 395 -16.31 6.63 16.06
CA ILE A 395 -16.81 7.48 14.96
C ILE A 395 -17.00 8.94 15.42
N ASN A 396 -17.59 9.16 16.60
CA ASN A 396 -17.75 10.49 17.17
C ASN A 396 -16.38 11.18 17.42
N GLY A 397 -15.37 10.43 17.88
CA GLY A 397 -14.02 10.93 18.12
C GLY A 397 -13.27 11.31 16.83
N VAL A 398 -13.41 10.50 15.76
CA VAL A 398 -12.89 10.85 14.42
C VAL A 398 -13.54 12.14 13.90
N ILE A 399 -14.86 12.27 14.03
CA ILE A 399 -15.59 13.50 13.67
C ILE A 399 -15.05 14.70 14.48
N ALA A 400 -14.88 14.56 15.80
CA ALA A 400 -14.36 15.65 16.63
C ALA A 400 -12.92 16.06 16.27
N LYS A 401 -12.05 15.11 15.92
CA LYS A 401 -10.64 15.36 15.54
C LYS A 401 -10.48 15.96 14.14
N LEU A 402 -11.39 15.65 13.22
CA LEU A 402 -11.34 16.12 11.83
C LEU A 402 -12.26 17.32 11.54
N ALA A 403 -13.00 17.80 12.55
CA ALA A 403 -13.85 18.98 12.41
C ALA A 403 -13.05 20.22 11.97
N PRO A 404 -13.54 20.99 10.98
CA PRO A 404 -12.88 22.23 10.58
C PRO A 404 -12.90 23.24 11.74
N PRO A 405 -11.87 24.09 11.88
CA PRO A 405 -11.86 25.12 12.92
C PRO A 405 -13.07 26.05 12.77
N PRO A 406 -13.64 26.55 13.88
CA PRO A 406 -14.81 27.43 13.84
C PRO A 406 -14.49 28.66 12.99
N ARG A 407 -15.36 28.96 12.02
CA ARG A 407 -15.23 30.14 11.17
C ARG A 407 -15.44 31.38 12.04
N VAL A 408 -14.33 32.04 12.42
CA VAL A 408 -14.39 33.37 13.02
C VAL A 408 -15.05 34.30 11.99
N PRO A 409 -16.15 34.99 12.31
CA PRO A 409 -16.74 35.97 11.41
C PRO A 409 -15.71 37.03 11.02
N PRO A 410 -15.74 37.57 9.78
CA PRO A 410 -14.93 38.74 9.47
C PRO A 410 -15.29 39.84 10.47
N LEU A 411 -14.28 40.36 11.18
CA LEU A 411 -14.50 41.49 12.07
C LEU A 411 -15.11 42.63 11.24
N LEU A 412 -16.35 42.99 11.57
CA LEU A 412 -16.98 44.18 11.03
C LEU A 412 -16.05 45.36 11.31
N ARG A 413 -15.48 45.92 10.24
CA ARG A 413 -14.70 47.15 10.32
C ARG A 413 -15.62 48.23 10.87
N SER A 414 -15.43 48.60 12.14
CA SER A 414 -16.07 49.76 12.73
C SER A 414 -15.83 50.98 11.81
N PRO A 415 -16.84 51.82 11.56
CA PRO A 415 -16.61 53.07 10.83
C PRO A 415 -15.55 53.88 11.56
N GLY A 416 -14.44 54.19 10.88
CA GLY A 416 -13.45 55.11 11.43
C GLY A 416 -14.08 56.50 11.61
N PRO A 417 -13.69 57.27 12.64
CA PRO A 417 -14.23 58.61 12.85
C PRO A 417 -13.91 59.50 11.65
N ALA A 418 -14.85 60.39 11.29
CA ALA A 418 -14.72 61.29 10.15
C ALA A 418 -13.51 62.21 10.29
N ALA A 419 -12.82 62.46 9.17
CA ALA A 419 -11.70 63.40 9.13
C ALA A 419 -12.18 64.84 9.36
N PRO A 420 -11.49 65.64 10.19
CA PRO A 420 -11.82 67.07 10.36
C PRO A 420 -11.42 67.89 9.13
N PRO A 421 -12.07 69.04 8.87
CA PRO A 421 -11.80 69.88 7.72
C PRO A 421 -10.46 70.60 7.82
N ALA A 422 -9.81 70.83 6.68
CA ALA A 422 -8.55 71.55 6.59
C ALA A 422 -8.75 73.08 6.61
N THR A 423 -7.90 73.79 7.36
CA THR A 423 -7.76 75.26 7.33
C THR A 423 -6.35 75.66 6.85
N PRO A 424 -6.16 76.85 6.25
CA PRO A 424 -4.98 77.11 5.42
C PRO A 424 -3.90 77.99 6.07
N SER A 425 -2.64 77.70 5.71
CA SER A 425 -1.51 78.63 5.48
C SER A 425 -1.22 79.77 6.48
N GLU A 426 0.00 79.81 7.06
CA GLU A 426 0.91 80.94 6.79
C GLU A 426 2.41 80.65 7.03
N ARG A 427 3.27 81.68 6.80
CA ARG A 427 4.66 81.58 6.31
C ARG A 427 5.76 81.94 7.33
N GLY A 428 6.99 81.47 7.07
CA GLY A 428 8.26 82.07 7.53
C GLY A 428 9.15 81.11 8.33
N ARG A 429 10.49 81.19 8.31
CA ARG A 429 11.44 82.05 7.55
C ARG A 429 12.84 81.36 7.58
N ILE A 430 13.68 81.54 6.55
CA ILE A 430 15.07 80.98 6.46
C ILE A 430 16.08 82.03 6.98
N PRO A 431 17.16 81.66 7.71
CA PRO A 431 18.52 81.49 7.13
C PRO A 431 19.33 80.34 7.81
N ALA A 432 20.55 79.93 7.42
CA ALA A 432 21.27 79.86 6.13
C ALA A 432 22.58 79.04 6.33
N GLY A 433 23.17 78.49 5.26
CA GLY A 433 24.62 78.26 5.16
C GLY A 433 25.22 76.90 5.58
N SER A 434 25.46 76.03 4.59
CA SER A 434 26.84 75.69 4.12
C SER A 434 26.80 74.59 3.04
N ARG A 435 27.83 74.56 2.19
CA ARG A 435 27.91 73.72 0.98
C ARG A 435 28.62 72.39 1.29
N GLN A 436 28.21 71.29 0.65
CA GLN A 436 29.06 70.62 -0.37
C GLN A 436 28.37 69.46 -1.13
N THR A 437 28.60 69.48 -2.45
CA THR A 437 28.70 68.36 -3.42
C THR A 437 27.66 67.24 -3.48
N THR A 438 27.03 67.18 -4.65
CA THR A 438 26.16 66.14 -5.22
C THR A 438 26.85 64.80 -5.50
N SER A 439 26.13 63.69 -5.30
CA SER A 439 25.92 62.70 -6.39
C SER A 439 24.67 61.82 -6.14
N THR A 440 24.04 61.44 -7.24
CA THR A 440 22.87 60.55 -7.43
C THR A 440 23.07 59.13 -6.83
N GLY A 441 22.05 58.35 -6.45
CA GLY A 441 20.58 58.54 -6.47
C GLY A 441 19.84 57.19 -6.24
N ALA A 442 18.57 57.24 -5.78
CA ALA A 442 17.59 56.12 -5.61
C ALA A 442 18.03 54.89 -4.76
N ARG A 443 17.54 54.72 -3.51
CA ARG A 443 16.25 54.06 -3.13
C ARG A 443 16.16 52.58 -3.58
N SER A 444 15.83 51.61 -2.71
CA SER A 444 14.93 51.67 -1.55
C SER A 444 15.39 50.84 -0.33
N SER A 445 14.73 51.04 0.81
CA SER A 445 15.25 50.75 2.15
C SER A 445 14.70 49.49 2.83
N HIS A 446 15.58 48.79 3.56
CA HIS A 446 15.22 47.84 4.62
C HIS A 446 14.34 48.45 5.72
N ARG A 447 13.41 47.63 6.24
CA ARG A 447 13.23 47.21 7.66
C ARG A 447 12.03 46.24 7.68
N SER A 448 11.91 45.24 8.55
CA SER A 448 12.58 45.00 9.84
C SER A 448 12.70 43.52 10.21
N ARG A 449 13.68 43.24 11.07
CA ARG A 449 13.66 42.35 12.27
C ARG A 449 12.30 41.66 12.57
N GLY A 450 12.23 40.39 12.95
CA GLY A 450 13.25 39.33 13.05
C GLY A 450 12.85 38.21 14.05
N ARG A 451 13.58 37.08 14.06
CA ARG A 451 13.79 36.08 15.16
C ARG A 451 12.60 35.74 16.08
N ARG A 452 12.23 34.48 16.37
CA ARG A 452 12.88 33.14 16.47
C ARG A 452 11.70 32.15 16.71
N SER A 453 11.77 30.82 16.68
CA SER A 453 12.74 29.76 16.32
C SER A 453 11.91 28.46 16.32
N GLY A 454 11.98 27.58 15.32
CA GLY A 454 12.96 26.48 15.28
C GLY A 454 12.31 25.16 15.78
N ARG A 455 12.65 23.97 15.30
CA ARG A 455 13.63 23.58 14.26
C ARG A 455 13.04 22.46 13.41
N ASP A 456 13.32 22.52 12.12
CA ASP A 456 13.28 21.39 11.18
C ASP A 456 14.70 21.26 10.59
N SER A 457 15.12 20.07 10.21
CA SER A 457 16.47 19.79 9.70
C SER A 457 16.44 18.82 8.52
N GLY A 458 16.53 19.37 7.31
CA GLY A 458 16.82 18.62 6.09
C GLY A 458 18.16 17.87 6.18
N ARG A 459 18.39 16.79 5.44
CA ARG A 459 18.37 16.70 3.96
C ARG A 459 19.22 17.80 3.31
N GLY A 460 20.40 17.41 2.86
CA GLY A 460 21.23 18.13 1.91
C GLY A 460 22.00 17.14 1.05
N SER A 461 21.66 17.07 -0.23
CA SER A 461 22.50 16.42 -1.26
C SER A 461 23.46 17.46 -1.83
N SER A 462 24.67 17.06 -2.18
CA SER A 462 25.59 17.90 -2.95
C SER A 462 26.39 17.07 -3.96
N SER A 463 26.74 17.72 -5.07
CA SER A 463 27.29 17.12 -6.27
C SER A 463 28.62 17.78 -6.67
N ILE A 464 29.56 16.97 -7.16
CA ILE A 464 30.53 17.23 -8.25
C ILE A 464 31.37 18.54 -8.20
N GLY A 465 32.70 18.38 -8.24
CA GLY A 465 33.62 19.43 -8.72
C GLY A 465 35.12 19.12 -8.57
N SER A 466 35.82 18.91 -9.70
CA SER A 466 37.27 19.13 -10.01
C SER A 466 38.31 19.33 -8.87
N GLY A 467 39.56 18.83 -8.92
CA GLY A 467 40.31 18.13 -9.97
C GLY A 467 41.73 18.73 -10.17
N THR A 468 42.80 17.91 -10.15
CA THR A 468 44.20 18.33 -10.44
C THR A 468 45.05 17.19 -11.02
N ARG A 469 46.17 17.55 -11.67
CA ARG A 469 46.95 16.75 -12.66
C ARG A 469 47.95 15.74 -12.06
N GLY A 470 48.37 14.75 -12.88
CA GLY A 470 49.55 13.89 -12.69
C GLY A 470 50.89 14.60 -12.99
N PRO A 471 51.99 13.94 -13.44
CA PRO A 471 52.10 12.72 -14.28
C PRO A 471 52.71 11.53 -13.47
N THR A 472 53.38 10.45 -13.96
CA THR A 472 53.99 9.99 -15.24
C THR A 472 53.71 8.49 -15.52
N ALA A 473 54.25 7.95 -16.62
CA ALA A 473 54.43 6.51 -16.91
C ALA A 473 55.88 6.28 -17.45
N ASP A 474 56.35 5.02 -17.40
CA ASP A 474 57.42 4.35 -18.20
C ASP A 474 57.44 2.88 -17.68
N GLU A 475 57.10 1.83 -18.46
CA GLU A 475 57.84 1.05 -19.47
C GLU A 475 58.64 -0.17 -18.94
N GLU A 476 58.35 -1.36 -19.54
CA GLU A 476 59.11 -2.64 -19.72
C GLU A 476 59.96 -3.25 -18.56
N GLU A 477 60.40 -4.51 -18.48
CA GLU A 477 60.33 -5.80 -19.23
C GLU A 477 59.83 -6.90 -18.23
N GLY A 478 59.32 -8.10 -18.53
CA GLY A 478 59.74 -9.13 -19.49
C GLY A 478 60.52 -10.28 -18.80
N ARG A 479 59.86 -11.43 -18.51
CA ARG A 479 60.40 -12.82 -18.54
C ARG A 479 59.49 -13.88 -17.88
N ARG A 480 58.97 -14.78 -18.72
CA ARG A 480 58.69 -16.22 -18.45
C ARG A 480 60.00 -17.01 -18.81
N PRO A 481 60.21 -18.33 -18.50
CA PRO A 481 59.20 -19.39 -18.70
C PRO A 481 59.33 -20.74 -17.93
N ARG A 482 58.43 -21.68 -18.29
CA ARG A 482 58.42 -23.16 -18.06
C ARG A 482 58.14 -23.62 -16.62
N GLY A 483 57.39 -24.71 -16.40
CA GLY A 483 56.65 -25.57 -17.33
C GLY A 483 55.97 -26.75 -16.60
N GLY A 484 55.08 -27.49 -17.27
CA GLY A 484 54.50 -28.73 -16.71
C GLY A 484 53.04 -29.01 -17.13
N GLN A 485 52.85 -29.67 -18.27
CA GLN A 485 51.60 -30.35 -18.62
C GLN A 485 51.91 -31.76 -19.12
N HIS A 486 51.33 -32.77 -18.48
CA HIS A 486 51.23 -34.15 -18.97
C HIS A 486 49.90 -34.74 -18.48
N GLY A 487 49.19 -35.47 -19.34
CA GLY A 487 47.89 -36.05 -18.98
C GLY A 487 47.01 -36.49 -20.15
N GLY A 488 47.59 -37.03 -21.23
CA GLY A 488 46.82 -37.58 -22.35
C GLY A 488 46.40 -39.03 -22.09
N ARG A 489 45.10 -39.32 -22.24
CA ARG A 489 44.55 -40.70 -22.13
C ARG A 489 44.84 -41.51 -23.39
N HIS A 490 45.27 -42.77 -23.21
CA HIS A 490 44.88 -43.87 -24.12
C HIS A 490 45.07 -45.23 -23.43
N HIS A 491 43.99 -46.00 -23.32
CA HIS A 491 44.05 -47.47 -23.41
C HIS A 491 42.76 -47.99 -24.04
N ARG A 492 42.91 -49.00 -24.90
CA ARG A 492 41.85 -49.87 -25.42
C ARG A 492 41.83 -51.15 -24.56
N ARG A 493 40.70 -51.87 -24.57
CA ARG A 493 40.52 -53.34 -24.60
C ARG A 493 41.44 -54.24 -23.73
N ASP A 494 40.95 -55.26 -23.06
CA ASP A 494 39.68 -56.02 -23.23
C ASP A 494 38.80 -56.04 -21.96
#